data_AF-A0A7T5RDF8-F1
#
_entry.id   AF-A0A7T5RDF8-F1
#
_cell.length_a   1.000
_cell.length_b   1.000
_cell.length_c   1.000
_cell.angle_alpha   90.00
_cell.angle_beta   90.00
_cell.angle_gamma   90.00
#
_symmetry.space_group_name_H-M   'P 1'
#
loop_
_entity.id
_entity.type
_entity.pdbx_description
1 polymer ?
#
loop_
_entity_poly.entity_id
_entity_poly.type
_entity_poly.pdbx_seq_one_letter_code
_entity_poly.pdbx_strand_id
1 'polypeptide(L)'
;MLLNSKFEIRNFKLYQNPNVLNLKFKIWNLFRVSIFVLVILFSAFTFVKAQECPASDYDCQISQIQREINALSPAQEKNKADLASLNKQIADLNAKISNLGKQLVNLAKQIDKREEDLAYTKEIFEGKAKNHYTFMRLYDPITPFIFSDSASQAFQEISFRQKAADEDRKTMEQYGTDLSKLKTDKQSLEKNKANLSSLQAQVAEKQKFLAGEVAKVESYLSSLSAKQNELAAAKAGGFSTSIGDVPASAEPCSGKPGSSNFCDPPFRPAFAAFSYGAPHRKGMSQYGAYGRAKSGQSAEDILHAYYGGIEINKSYGTGANIHIKGCSLSGNLSFSQCASKGGRWIDETVNIETYTKRIYEIPESWGGSGGMAALRAQAVAARSYALARGGEICPSEDCQVYKSTNKGGNWETAVNDTSGWVLVTGGKPFSSWYASTAGGYTFSYSSGGYTTPNLWDTSNGQGGWPNNAYEIAGGSPWFYKGWYKDRSGKSCNRNNPWLKSEEMADILNARYVLDGNGDIGRIWPVDCLGNGHNPYSLAELQGIGGYSSVSGVSVVYGNDGSTQSLTFSTNKGSITINGTKFKEAFNLRAPGYIGLKSSLFNIEKL
;
A
#
# COMPACT_ATOMS: atom_id res chain seq x y z
N MET A 1 66.57 -29.83 -17.12
CA MET A 1 67.24 -30.98 -16.47
C MET A 1 67.77 -30.49 -15.13
N LEU A 2 67.24 -31.04 -14.03
CA LEU A 2 67.71 -31.03 -12.61
C LEU A 2 67.74 -29.65 -11.88
N LEU A 3 66.86 -29.29 -10.93
CA LEU A 3 66.44 -29.79 -9.58
C LEU A 3 67.36 -29.44 -8.38
N ASN A 4 66.79 -28.63 -7.45
CA ASN A 4 66.92 -28.55 -5.97
C ASN A 4 68.28 -28.13 -5.32
N SER A 5 68.39 -27.42 -4.19
CA SER A 5 67.55 -27.16 -2.98
C SER A 5 68.01 -25.84 -2.25
N LYS A 6 67.12 -24.95 -1.76
CA LYS A 6 66.61 -24.67 -0.38
C LYS A 6 67.56 -24.05 0.71
N PHE A 7 67.12 -22.88 1.24
CA PHE A 7 67.26 -22.26 2.59
C PHE A 7 68.66 -21.76 3.06
N GLU A 8 68.91 -20.65 3.76
CA GLU A 8 68.19 -19.77 4.73
C GLU A 8 68.65 -18.30 4.59
N ILE A 9 67.81 -17.31 4.93
CA ILE A 9 68.25 -15.94 5.28
C ILE A 9 67.78 -15.64 6.71
N ARG A 10 68.76 -15.43 7.61
CA ARG A 10 68.55 -14.90 8.97
C ARG A 10 68.81 -13.38 9.02
N ASN A 11 67.85 -12.69 9.65
CA ASN A 11 67.99 -11.52 10.51
C ASN A 11 68.51 -10.19 9.95
N PHE A 12 67.60 -9.21 9.88
CA PHE A 12 67.91 -7.87 10.39
C PHE A 12 66.69 -7.27 11.12
N LYS A 13 66.91 -6.91 12.39
CA LYS A 13 65.99 -6.23 13.31
C LYS A 13 65.70 -4.82 12.81
N LEU A 14 64.44 -4.37 12.86
CA LEU A 14 64.09 -2.95 12.98
C LEU A 14 63.00 -2.77 14.03
N TYR A 15 63.20 -1.72 14.82
CA TYR A 15 62.57 -1.38 16.09
C TYR A 15 61.04 -1.24 16.02
N GLN A 16 60.37 -1.82 17.02
CA GLN A 16 58.96 -1.60 17.32
C GLN A 16 58.77 -0.23 18.00
N ASN A 17 57.79 0.55 17.52
CA ASN A 17 57.27 1.74 18.21
C ASN A 17 55.97 1.34 18.96
N PRO A 18 55.90 1.41 20.30
CA PRO A 18 54.83 0.78 21.09
C PRO A 18 53.45 1.46 20.99
N ASN A 19 53.32 2.61 20.32
CA ASN A 19 52.06 3.37 20.27
C ASN A 19 51.08 2.93 19.17
N VAL A 20 51.48 2.06 18.23
CA VAL A 20 50.63 1.67 17.08
C VAL A 20 49.83 0.38 17.34
N LEU A 21 50.28 -0.49 18.26
CA LEU A 21 49.54 -1.72 18.61
C LEU A 21 48.36 -1.45 19.57
N ASN A 22 48.48 -0.49 20.48
CA ASN A 22 47.44 -0.19 21.47
C ASN A 22 46.17 0.46 20.86
N LEU A 23 46.28 1.11 19.70
CA LEU A 23 45.14 1.75 19.03
C LEU A 23 44.33 0.74 18.20
N LYS A 24 45.00 -0.21 17.54
CA LYS A 24 44.33 -1.28 16.77
C LYS A 24 43.59 -2.27 17.67
N PHE A 25 44.11 -2.55 18.87
CA PHE A 25 43.47 -3.46 19.83
C PHE A 25 42.24 -2.82 20.53
N LYS A 26 42.26 -1.50 20.78
CA LYS A 26 41.10 -0.77 21.34
C LYS A 26 39.95 -0.61 20.34
N ILE A 27 40.24 -0.39 19.05
CA ILE A 27 39.21 -0.23 18.00
C ILE A 27 38.53 -1.58 17.69
N TRP A 28 39.27 -2.69 17.73
CA TRP A 28 38.70 -4.02 17.46
C TRP A 28 37.81 -4.54 18.60
N ASN A 29 38.12 -4.20 19.86
CA ASN A 29 37.26 -4.53 21.01
C ASN A 29 36.01 -3.63 21.12
N LEU A 30 36.08 -2.35 20.72
CA LEU A 30 34.90 -1.47 20.66
C LEU A 30 33.88 -1.91 19.59
N PHE A 31 34.36 -2.50 18.49
CA PHE A 31 33.51 -3.03 17.43
C PHE A 31 32.81 -4.34 17.85
N ARG A 32 33.50 -5.20 18.63
CA ARG A 32 32.90 -6.42 19.20
C ARG A 32 31.88 -6.11 20.29
N VAL A 33 32.13 -5.13 21.16
CA VAL A 33 31.18 -4.73 22.20
C VAL A 33 29.93 -4.09 21.58
N SER A 34 30.05 -3.33 20.49
CA SER A 34 28.89 -2.73 19.81
C SER A 34 28.03 -3.77 19.07
N ILE A 35 28.64 -4.79 18.46
CA ILE A 35 27.91 -5.90 17.83
C ILE A 35 27.28 -6.83 18.89
N PHE A 36 27.96 -7.07 20.02
CA PHE A 36 27.41 -7.89 21.11
C PHE A 36 26.26 -7.18 21.85
N VAL A 37 26.30 -5.84 21.98
CA VAL A 37 25.19 -5.05 22.54
C VAL A 37 24.01 -4.98 21.56
N LEU A 38 24.24 -4.97 20.24
CA LEU A 38 23.16 -5.05 19.23
C LEU A 38 22.53 -6.45 19.18
N VAL A 39 23.31 -7.51 19.37
CA VAL A 39 22.82 -8.90 19.46
C VAL A 39 22.09 -9.15 20.78
N ILE A 40 22.56 -8.55 21.89
CA ILE A 40 21.87 -8.62 23.19
C ILE A 40 20.56 -7.81 23.19
N LEU A 41 20.51 -6.65 22.52
CA LEU A 41 19.28 -5.89 22.28
C LEU A 41 18.31 -6.62 21.34
N PHE A 42 18.80 -7.47 20.43
CA PHE A 42 17.97 -8.36 19.62
C PHE A 42 17.44 -9.56 20.40
N SER A 43 18.21 -10.08 21.38
CA SER A 43 17.76 -11.17 22.28
C SER A 43 16.88 -10.70 23.44
N ALA A 44 16.79 -9.39 23.68
CA ALA A 44 15.90 -8.79 24.67
C ALA A 44 14.54 -8.38 24.10
N PHE A 45 14.29 -8.61 22.79
CA PHE A 45 12.92 -8.79 22.31
C PHE A 45 12.43 -10.12 22.85
N THR A 46 11.96 -10.09 24.10
CA THR A 46 10.94 -11.02 24.53
C THR A 46 9.89 -11.00 23.42
N PHE A 47 9.69 -12.15 22.79
CA PHE A 47 8.53 -12.38 21.96
C PHE A 47 7.32 -12.11 22.87
N VAL A 48 6.82 -10.88 22.85
CA VAL A 48 5.46 -10.59 23.22
C VAL A 48 4.68 -11.45 22.24
N LYS A 49 4.25 -12.63 22.71
CA LYS A 49 3.39 -13.49 21.93
C LYS A 49 2.18 -12.63 21.58
N ALA A 50 2.10 -12.24 20.31
CA ALA A 50 0.94 -11.58 19.78
C ALA A 50 -0.26 -12.46 20.17
N GLN A 51 -1.23 -11.85 20.83
CA GLN A 51 -2.49 -12.50 21.10
C GLN A 51 -3.05 -12.95 19.76
N GLU A 52 -3.09 -14.27 19.52
CA GLU A 52 -3.58 -14.82 18.25
C GLU A 52 -5.05 -14.44 18.10
N CYS A 53 -5.30 -13.38 17.32
CA CYS A 53 -6.64 -12.99 16.94
C CYS A 53 -7.22 -14.09 16.03
N PRO A 54 -8.40 -14.65 16.34
CA PRO A 54 -9.07 -15.59 15.44
C PRO A 54 -9.31 -14.95 14.07
N ALA A 55 -9.25 -15.75 13.00
CA ALA A 55 -9.45 -15.30 11.63
C ALA A 55 -10.82 -14.63 11.38
N SER A 56 -11.79 -14.84 12.27
CA SER A 56 -13.15 -14.30 12.25
C SER A 56 -13.34 -13.00 13.06
N ASP A 57 -12.38 -12.62 13.89
CA ASP A 57 -12.46 -11.41 14.73
C ASP A 57 -11.73 -10.25 14.04
N TYR A 58 -12.44 -9.59 13.12
CA TYR A 58 -11.91 -8.46 12.36
C TYR A 58 -11.55 -7.28 13.27
N ASP A 59 -12.23 -7.07 14.40
CA ASP A 59 -11.91 -6.01 15.35
C ASP A 59 -10.58 -6.25 16.07
N CYS A 60 -10.33 -7.49 16.48
CA CYS A 60 -9.05 -7.91 17.03
C CYS A 60 -7.92 -7.76 16.00
N GLN A 61 -8.13 -8.22 14.76
CA GLN A 61 -7.14 -8.15 13.68
C GLN A 61 -6.82 -6.70 13.28
N ILE A 62 -7.84 -5.85 13.11
CA ILE A 62 -7.65 -4.42 12.83
C ILE A 62 -6.89 -3.74 13.98
N SER A 63 -7.24 -4.06 15.23
CA SER A 63 -6.55 -3.51 16.40
C SER A 63 -5.09 -3.98 16.50
N GLN A 64 -4.80 -5.22 16.11
CA GLN A 64 -3.43 -5.74 16.06
C GLN A 64 -2.61 -5.03 14.98
N ILE A 65 -3.16 -4.90 13.77
CA ILE A 65 -2.51 -4.20 12.67
C ILE A 65 -2.27 -2.72 13.04
N GLN A 66 -3.24 -2.07 13.68
CA GLN A 66 -3.07 -0.69 14.16
C GLN A 66 -1.94 -0.57 15.21
N ARG A 67 -1.80 -1.55 16.11
CA ARG A 67 -0.68 -1.57 17.07
C ARG A 67 0.67 -1.72 16.37
N GLU A 68 0.76 -2.56 15.33
CA GLU A 68 1.97 -2.73 14.54
C GLU A 68 2.33 -1.45 13.77
N ILE A 69 1.35 -0.77 13.16
CA ILE A 69 1.53 0.53 12.50
C ILE A 69 2.01 1.59 13.51
N ASN A 70 1.37 1.68 14.69
CA ASN A 70 1.72 2.65 15.73
C ASN A 70 3.12 2.40 16.32
N ALA A 71 3.57 1.14 16.38
CA ALA A 71 4.91 0.80 16.86
C ALA A 71 6.00 1.22 15.86
N LEU A 72 5.73 1.12 14.56
CA LEU A 72 6.71 1.37 13.51
C LEU A 72 6.76 2.84 13.05
N SER A 73 5.64 3.56 13.11
CA SER A 73 5.53 4.93 12.59
C SER A 73 6.49 5.95 13.24
N PRO A 74 6.68 5.98 14.58
CA PRO A 74 7.60 6.95 15.21
C PRO A 74 9.06 6.73 14.81
N ALA A 75 9.49 5.47 14.70
CA ALA A 75 10.83 5.13 14.25
C ALA A 75 11.05 5.53 12.79
N GLN A 76 10.02 5.36 11.96
CA GLN A 76 10.07 5.73 10.55
C GLN A 76 10.17 7.24 10.33
N GLU A 77 9.41 8.04 11.09
CA GLU A 77 9.52 9.51 11.01
C GLU A 77 10.90 10.01 11.43
N LYS A 78 11.51 9.38 12.45
CA LYS A 78 12.89 9.66 12.80
C LYS A 78 13.87 9.32 11.66
N ASN A 79 13.71 8.15 11.04
CA ASN A 79 14.55 7.75 9.91
C ASN A 79 14.42 8.72 8.72
N LYS A 80 13.22 9.24 8.45
CA LYS A 80 13.00 10.28 7.42
C LYS A 80 13.69 11.59 7.77
N ALA A 81 13.60 12.03 9.02
CA ALA A 81 14.29 13.24 9.49
C ALA A 81 15.83 13.08 9.39
N ASP A 82 16.35 11.92 9.79
CA ASP A 82 17.77 11.59 9.67
C ASP A 82 18.22 11.56 8.20
N LEU A 83 17.40 11.01 7.30
CA LEU A 83 17.65 11.00 5.86
C LEU A 83 17.70 12.43 5.28
N ALA A 84 16.77 13.29 5.68
CA ALA A 84 16.77 14.70 5.29
C ALA A 84 18.03 15.44 5.80
N SER A 85 18.46 15.15 7.03
CA SER A 85 19.70 15.67 7.61
C SER A 85 20.93 15.22 6.83
N LEU A 86 21.01 13.94 6.45
CA LEU A 86 22.11 13.41 5.63
C LEU A 86 22.14 14.05 4.24
N ASN A 87 20.99 14.24 3.59
CA ASN A 87 20.90 14.95 2.31
C ASN A 87 21.44 16.38 2.42
N LYS A 88 21.11 17.09 3.52
CA LYS A 88 21.65 18.43 3.78
C LYS A 88 23.16 18.42 3.99
N GLN A 89 23.68 17.46 4.76
CA GLN A 89 25.13 17.31 4.97
C GLN A 89 25.89 17.07 3.65
N ILE A 90 25.34 16.25 2.75
CA ILE A 90 25.92 16.01 1.42
C ILE A 90 25.94 17.31 0.61
N ALA A 91 24.85 18.07 0.60
CA ALA A 91 24.77 19.35 -0.10
C ALA A 91 25.81 20.36 0.44
N ASP A 92 25.94 20.48 1.77
CA ASP A 92 26.92 21.36 2.42
C ASP A 92 28.38 20.93 2.11
N LEU A 93 28.66 19.62 2.12
CA LEU A 93 29.97 19.09 1.76
C LEU A 93 30.31 19.37 0.30
N ASN A 94 29.35 19.17 -0.62
CA ASN A 94 29.53 19.49 -2.04
C ASN A 94 29.83 20.98 -2.24
N ALA A 95 29.13 21.88 -1.53
CA ALA A 95 29.38 23.32 -1.58
C ALA A 95 30.80 23.67 -1.10
N LYS A 96 31.25 23.08 0.03
CA LYS A 96 32.61 23.29 0.57
C LYS A 96 33.69 22.78 -0.39
N ILE A 97 33.52 21.58 -0.95
CA ILE A 97 34.45 20.98 -1.93
C ILE A 97 34.54 21.86 -3.18
N SER A 98 33.40 22.36 -3.67
CA SER A 98 33.35 23.27 -4.82
C SER A 98 34.09 24.59 -4.54
N ASN A 99 33.88 25.19 -3.36
CA ASN A 99 34.58 26.42 -2.97
C ASN A 99 36.09 26.23 -2.84
N LEU A 100 36.55 25.13 -2.22
CA LEU A 100 37.96 24.76 -2.18
C LEU A 100 38.54 24.56 -3.59
N GLY A 101 37.75 23.98 -4.52
CA GLY A 101 38.11 23.88 -5.92
C GLY A 101 38.40 25.24 -6.56
N LYS A 102 37.55 26.24 -6.30
CA LYS A 102 37.77 27.63 -6.79
C LYS A 102 39.02 28.26 -6.17
N GLN A 103 39.25 28.06 -4.87
CA GLN A 103 40.44 28.57 -4.18
C GLN A 103 41.73 27.97 -4.77
N LEU A 104 41.75 26.65 -5.03
CA LEU A 104 42.88 25.98 -5.65
C LEU A 104 43.21 26.52 -7.04
N VAL A 105 42.18 26.82 -7.85
CA VAL A 105 42.37 27.45 -9.17
C VAL A 105 42.97 28.85 -9.03
N ASN A 106 42.49 29.66 -8.09
CA ASN A 106 43.04 31.00 -7.86
C ASN A 106 44.49 30.95 -7.36
N LEU A 107 44.77 30.02 -6.45
CA LEU A 107 46.12 29.83 -5.91
C LEU A 107 47.10 29.35 -6.98
N ALA A 108 46.68 28.46 -7.89
CA ALA A 108 47.49 28.07 -9.03
C ALA A 108 47.88 29.28 -9.89
N LYS A 109 46.93 30.17 -10.20
CA LYS A 109 47.24 31.41 -10.95
C LYS A 109 48.23 32.32 -10.22
N GLN A 110 48.15 32.42 -8.90
CA GLN A 110 49.10 33.21 -8.11
C GLN A 110 50.50 32.62 -8.12
N ILE A 111 50.61 31.28 -8.08
CA ILE A 111 51.88 30.56 -8.21
C ILE A 111 52.48 30.82 -9.59
N ASP A 112 51.71 30.61 -10.66
CA ASP A 112 52.19 30.80 -12.04
C ASP A 112 52.72 32.22 -12.25
N LYS A 113 51.98 33.23 -11.79
CA LYS A 113 52.41 34.64 -11.85
C LYS A 113 53.70 34.90 -11.06
N ARG A 114 53.85 34.32 -9.87
CA ARG A 114 55.06 34.51 -9.05
C ARG A 114 56.27 33.78 -9.61
N GLU A 115 56.07 32.65 -10.30
CA GLU A 115 57.14 31.96 -11.02
C GLU A 115 57.61 32.78 -12.23
N GLU A 116 56.69 33.43 -12.94
CA GLU A 116 56.99 34.38 -14.02
C GLU A 116 57.76 35.62 -13.51
N ASP A 117 57.25 36.27 -12.45
CA ASP A 117 57.91 37.44 -11.83
C ASP A 117 59.34 37.10 -11.38
N LEU A 118 59.54 35.92 -10.77
CA LEU A 118 60.85 35.45 -10.32
C LEU A 118 61.81 35.18 -11.47
N ALA A 119 61.33 34.56 -12.56
CA ALA A 119 62.13 34.29 -13.75
C ALA A 119 62.59 35.60 -14.41
N TYR A 120 61.69 36.57 -14.54
CA TYR A 120 62.02 37.89 -15.09
C TYR A 120 63.04 38.64 -14.23
N THR A 121 62.81 38.73 -12.92
CA THR A 121 63.75 39.41 -11.99
C THR A 121 65.13 38.74 -11.99
N LYS A 122 65.18 37.41 -12.11
CA LYS A 122 66.43 36.65 -12.21
C LYS A 122 67.23 37.01 -13.46
N GLU A 123 66.59 37.10 -14.61
CA GLU A 123 67.25 37.49 -15.87
C GLU A 123 67.87 38.91 -15.77
N ILE A 124 67.10 39.86 -15.20
CA ILE A 124 67.57 41.23 -14.96
C ILE A 124 68.75 41.26 -13.99
N PHE A 125 68.68 40.49 -12.90
CA PHE A 125 69.75 40.37 -11.92
C PHE A 125 71.02 39.79 -12.55
N GLU A 126 70.92 38.69 -13.30
CA GLU A 126 72.07 38.07 -13.98
C GLU A 126 72.72 39.04 -14.96
N GLY A 127 71.92 39.81 -15.71
CA GLY A 127 72.40 40.88 -16.59
C GLY A 127 73.15 41.99 -15.84
N LYS A 128 72.58 42.50 -14.75
CA LYS A 128 73.20 43.56 -13.92
C LYS A 128 74.46 43.06 -13.20
N ALA A 129 74.43 41.84 -12.65
CA ALA A 129 75.55 41.22 -11.96
C ALA A 129 76.71 40.93 -12.91
N LYS A 130 76.42 40.41 -14.12
CA LYS A 130 77.41 40.25 -15.18
C LYS A 130 78.01 41.60 -15.58
N ASN A 131 77.19 42.62 -15.80
CA ASN A 131 77.67 43.96 -16.16
C ASN A 131 78.55 44.57 -15.06
N HIS A 132 78.16 44.43 -13.79
CA HIS A 132 78.96 44.85 -12.64
C HIS A 132 80.29 44.07 -12.53
N TYR A 133 80.27 42.75 -12.73
CA TYR A 133 81.47 41.91 -12.74
C TYR A 133 82.41 42.26 -13.90
N THR A 134 81.87 42.44 -15.10
CA THR A 134 82.62 42.88 -16.29
C THR A 134 83.20 44.28 -16.07
N PHE A 135 82.47 45.21 -15.47
CA PHE A 135 82.98 46.51 -15.07
C PHE A 135 84.12 46.41 -14.03
N MET A 136 84.03 45.54 -13.03
CA MET A 136 85.11 45.37 -12.07
C MET A 136 86.37 44.66 -12.64
N ARG A 137 86.23 43.88 -13.72
CA ARG A 137 87.30 43.01 -14.23
C ARG A 137 87.88 43.41 -15.59
N LEU A 138 87.09 44.01 -16.49
CA LEU A 138 87.54 44.52 -17.79
C LEU A 138 87.82 46.03 -17.77
N TYR A 139 87.18 46.77 -16.87
CA TYR A 139 87.46 48.19 -16.65
C TYR A 139 88.63 48.25 -15.66
N ASP A 140 89.77 48.78 -16.09
CA ASP A 140 90.94 49.00 -15.24
C ASP A 140 90.47 49.76 -13.97
N PRO A 141 90.87 49.36 -12.74
CA PRO A 141 90.42 49.93 -11.48
C PRO A 141 90.53 51.46 -11.38
N ILE A 142 91.28 52.09 -12.29
CA ILE A 142 91.46 53.55 -12.37
C ILE A 142 90.43 54.22 -13.31
N THR A 143 89.87 53.51 -14.29
CA THR A 143 88.99 54.05 -15.35
C THR A 143 87.71 54.73 -14.83
N PRO A 144 86.97 54.20 -13.83
CA PRO A 144 85.82 54.91 -13.25
C PRO A 144 86.20 56.25 -12.64
N PHE A 145 87.44 56.38 -12.16
CA PHE A 145 87.98 57.60 -11.57
C PHE A 145 88.55 58.58 -12.62
N ILE A 146 88.80 58.11 -13.85
CA ILE A 146 89.32 58.93 -14.98
C ILE A 146 88.17 59.58 -15.77
N PHE A 147 87.04 58.88 -15.94
CA PHE A 147 85.89 59.37 -16.70
C PHE A 147 84.79 60.01 -15.84
N SER A 148 84.97 60.07 -14.52
CA SER A 148 84.10 60.81 -13.60
C SER A 148 84.72 62.16 -13.24
N ASP A 149 83.91 63.21 -13.11
CA ASP A 149 84.41 64.56 -12.80
C ASP A 149 85.00 64.69 -11.38
N SER A 150 84.81 63.68 -10.51
CA SER A 150 85.46 63.58 -9.18
C SER A 150 85.45 62.16 -8.62
N ALA A 151 86.41 61.83 -7.72
CA ALA A 151 86.45 60.54 -7.02
C ALA A 151 85.15 60.22 -6.26
N SER A 152 84.44 61.26 -5.79
CA SER A 152 83.14 61.09 -5.10
C SER A 152 82.07 60.53 -6.03
N GLN A 153 82.03 60.96 -7.30
CA GLN A 153 81.07 60.46 -8.30
C GLN A 153 81.35 58.99 -8.65
N ALA A 154 82.61 58.59 -8.82
CA ALA A 154 82.97 57.18 -9.07
C ALA A 154 82.53 56.25 -7.92
N PHE A 155 82.75 56.65 -6.66
CA PHE A 155 82.29 55.88 -5.50
C PHE A 155 80.76 55.82 -5.40
N GLN A 156 80.07 56.92 -5.73
CA GLN A 156 78.61 56.93 -5.79
C GLN A 156 78.09 55.95 -6.86
N GLU A 157 78.68 55.92 -8.05
CA GLU A 157 78.27 55.01 -9.13
C GLU A 157 78.45 53.54 -8.74
N ILE A 158 79.58 53.18 -8.14
CA ILE A 158 79.83 51.81 -7.64
C ILE A 158 78.81 51.44 -6.57
N SER A 159 78.57 52.34 -5.61
CA SER A 159 77.60 52.13 -4.53
C SER A 159 76.17 51.97 -5.06
N PHE A 160 75.77 52.77 -6.07
CA PHE A 160 74.46 52.65 -6.70
C PHE A 160 74.27 51.32 -7.43
N ARG A 161 75.30 50.83 -8.16
CA ARG A 161 75.26 49.55 -8.86
C ARG A 161 75.20 48.37 -7.88
N GLN A 162 75.99 48.42 -6.81
CA GLN A 162 75.94 47.42 -5.73
C GLN A 162 74.56 47.41 -5.07
N LYS A 163 74.03 48.59 -4.71
CA LYS A 163 72.70 48.73 -4.12
C LYS A 163 71.60 48.20 -5.04
N ALA A 164 71.68 48.45 -6.34
CA ALA A 164 70.70 47.94 -7.31
C ALA A 164 70.71 46.40 -7.39
N ALA A 165 71.88 45.77 -7.39
CA ALA A 165 71.99 44.30 -7.36
C ALA A 165 71.54 43.71 -6.01
N ASP A 166 71.82 44.38 -4.90
CA ASP A 166 71.34 43.96 -3.57
C ASP A 166 69.82 44.08 -3.43
N GLU A 167 69.18 45.12 -4.00
CA GLU A 167 67.72 45.26 -4.01
C GLU A 167 67.04 44.20 -4.89
N ASP A 168 67.59 43.88 -6.05
CA ASP A 168 67.09 42.77 -6.88
C ASP A 168 67.22 41.41 -6.15
N ARG A 169 68.34 41.20 -5.43
CA ARG A 169 68.53 39.99 -4.59
C ARG A 169 67.47 39.88 -3.50
N LYS A 170 67.19 40.96 -2.75
CA LYS A 170 66.12 40.98 -1.74
C LYS A 170 64.75 40.69 -2.36
N THR A 171 64.48 41.23 -3.55
CA THR A 171 63.23 41.01 -4.28
C THR A 171 63.07 39.53 -4.67
N MET A 172 64.13 38.88 -5.17
CA MET A 172 64.13 37.45 -5.45
C MET A 172 63.97 36.58 -4.19
N GLU A 173 64.63 36.94 -3.08
CA GLU A 173 64.46 36.27 -1.77
C GLU A 173 63.00 36.35 -1.29
N GLN A 174 62.36 37.51 -1.46
CA GLN A 174 60.94 37.72 -1.15
C GLN A 174 60.03 36.86 -2.04
N TYR A 175 60.23 36.85 -3.36
CA TYR A 175 59.45 36.01 -4.27
C TYR A 175 59.64 34.52 -4.00
N GLY A 176 60.87 34.07 -3.67
CA GLY A 176 61.14 32.71 -3.24
C GLY A 176 60.36 32.32 -1.97
N THR A 177 60.28 33.24 -1.02
CA THR A 177 59.50 33.06 0.22
C THR A 177 57.99 33.00 -0.06
N ASP A 178 57.46 33.92 -0.86
CA ASP A 178 56.05 33.94 -1.27
C ASP A 178 55.68 32.66 -2.03
N LEU A 179 56.52 32.21 -2.96
CA LEU A 179 56.29 31.01 -3.74
C LEU A 179 56.28 29.75 -2.85
N SER A 180 57.18 29.67 -1.86
CA SER A 180 57.20 28.59 -0.87
C SER A 180 55.90 28.55 -0.06
N LYS A 181 55.42 29.71 0.39
CA LYS A 181 54.16 29.84 1.12
C LYS A 181 52.96 29.42 0.28
N LEU A 182 52.84 29.95 -0.95
CA LEU A 182 51.74 29.61 -1.87
C LEU A 182 51.71 28.12 -2.21
N LYS A 183 52.88 27.49 -2.42
CA LYS A 183 52.98 26.04 -2.65
C LYS A 183 52.56 25.22 -1.43
N THR A 184 52.91 25.67 -0.23
CA THR A 184 52.49 25.04 1.04
C THR A 184 50.99 25.15 1.26
N ASP A 185 50.41 26.33 1.01
CA ASP A 185 48.97 26.56 1.11
C ASP A 185 48.19 25.68 0.10
N LYS A 186 48.73 25.50 -1.11
CA LYS A 186 48.14 24.63 -2.14
C LYS A 186 48.07 23.18 -1.66
N GLN A 187 49.18 22.64 -1.16
CA GLN A 187 49.22 21.27 -0.63
C GLN A 187 48.24 21.08 0.53
N SER A 188 48.12 22.07 1.42
CA SER A 188 47.17 22.05 2.54
C SER A 188 45.71 22.02 2.05
N LEU A 189 45.36 22.87 1.08
CA LEU A 189 44.01 22.90 0.49
C LEU A 189 43.67 21.64 -0.30
N GLU A 190 44.63 21.05 -1.02
CA GLU A 190 44.47 19.76 -1.71
C GLU A 190 44.18 18.63 -0.72
N LYS A 191 44.94 18.57 0.38
CA LYS A 191 44.72 17.60 1.46
C LYS A 191 43.35 17.77 2.11
N ASN A 192 42.94 19.01 2.39
CA ASN A 192 41.63 19.31 2.95
C ASN A 192 40.49 18.90 2.00
N LYS A 193 40.64 19.17 0.69
CA LYS A 193 39.66 18.75 -0.33
C LYS A 193 39.55 17.22 -0.41
N ALA A 194 40.67 16.49 -0.36
CA ALA A 194 40.67 15.02 -0.36
C ALA A 194 39.97 14.45 0.89
N ASN A 195 40.25 15.01 2.07
CA ASN A 195 39.61 14.61 3.32
C ASN A 195 38.09 14.85 3.30
N LEU A 196 37.64 16.00 2.81
CA LEU A 196 36.21 16.31 2.68
C LEU A 196 35.52 15.41 1.65
N SER A 197 36.19 15.05 0.56
CA SER A 197 35.65 14.13 -0.45
C SER A 197 35.48 12.72 0.12
N SER A 198 36.44 12.24 0.93
CA SER A 198 36.33 10.98 1.66
C SER A 198 35.17 11.00 2.67
N LEU A 199 35.01 12.09 3.42
CA LEU A 199 33.88 12.26 4.34
C LEU A 199 32.53 12.28 3.59
N GLN A 200 32.47 12.97 2.44
CA GLN A 200 31.28 13.02 1.59
C GLN A 200 30.89 11.63 1.08
N ALA A 201 31.85 10.79 0.70
CA ALA A 201 31.58 9.41 0.31
C ALA A 201 30.99 8.58 1.47
N GLN A 202 31.52 8.72 2.70
CA GLN A 202 31.00 8.02 3.88
C GLN A 202 29.57 8.46 4.24
N VAL A 203 29.27 9.75 4.12
CA VAL A 203 27.92 10.29 4.36
C VAL A 203 26.95 9.81 3.27
N ALA A 204 27.39 9.77 2.01
CA ALA A 204 26.59 9.26 0.89
C ALA A 204 26.24 7.77 1.04
N GLU A 205 27.16 6.95 1.56
CA GLU A 205 26.89 5.54 1.83
C GLU A 205 25.82 5.35 2.92
N LYS A 206 25.90 6.12 4.02
CA LYS A 206 24.89 6.14 5.07
C LYS A 206 23.53 6.61 4.54
N GLN A 207 23.52 7.65 3.70
CA GLN A 207 22.32 8.16 3.05
C GLN A 207 21.65 7.08 2.19
N LYS A 208 22.43 6.38 1.36
CA LYS A 208 21.92 5.32 0.48
C LYS A 208 21.32 4.16 1.27
N PHE A 209 22.00 3.74 2.33
CA PHE A 209 21.51 2.69 3.22
C PHE A 209 20.18 3.09 3.88
N LEU A 210 20.15 4.27 4.51
CA LEU A 210 18.96 4.76 5.21
C LEU A 210 17.77 4.99 4.25
N ALA A 211 18.03 5.49 3.03
CA ALA A 211 17.00 5.63 2.00
C ALA A 211 16.37 4.28 1.63
N GLY A 212 17.19 3.23 1.51
CA GLY A 212 16.70 1.88 1.23
C GLY A 212 15.84 1.32 2.37
N GLU A 213 16.26 1.51 3.63
CA GLU A 213 15.48 1.08 4.79
C GLU A 213 14.16 1.85 4.93
N VAL A 214 14.18 3.17 4.70
CA VAL A 214 12.96 4.00 4.67
C VAL A 214 11.96 3.46 3.64
N ALA A 215 12.40 3.18 2.42
CA ALA A 215 11.51 2.67 1.37
C ALA A 215 10.90 1.30 1.70
N LYS A 216 11.68 0.39 2.31
CA LYS A 216 11.17 -0.93 2.74
C LYS A 216 10.09 -0.79 3.81
N VAL A 217 10.32 0.05 4.82
CA VAL A 217 9.36 0.27 5.90
C VAL A 217 8.09 0.94 5.37
N GLU A 218 8.18 1.88 4.42
CA GLU A 218 7.01 2.46 3.76
C GLU A 218 6.19 1.42 3.00
N SER A 219 6.85 0.54 2.24
CA SER A 219 6.17 -0.55 1.54
C SER A 219 5.47 -1.50 2.51
N TYR A 220 6.09 -1.79 3.66
CA TYR A 220 5.50 -2.66 4.68
C TYR A 220 4.31 -1.99 5.37
N LEU A 221 4.43 -0.74 5.79
CA LEU A 221 3.33 0.04 6.36
C LEU A 221 2.16 0.16 5.39
N SER A 222 2.43 0.41 4.10
CA SER A 222 1.40 0.42 3.06
C SER A 222 0.67 -0.92 2.94
N SER A 223 1.39 -2.04 3.01
CA SER A 223 0.78 -3.38 3.00
C SER A 223 -0.09 -3.66 4.23
N LEU A 224 0.34 -3.19 5.41
CA LEU A 224 -0.43 -3.30 6.65
C LEU A 224 -1.69 -2.44 6.59
N SER A 225 -1.60 -1.20 6.13
CA SER A 225 -2.77 -0.32 5.93
C SER A 225 -3.73 -0.87 4.87
N ALA A 226 -3.22 -1.44 3.77
CA ALA A 226 -4.08 -2.09 2.77
C ALA A 226 -4.83 -3.29 3.37
N LYS A 227 -4.16 -4.11 4.18
CA LYS A 227 -4.78 -5.22 4.90
C LYS A 227 -5.77 -4.74 5.96
N GLN A 228 -5.46 -3.65 6.66
CA GLN A 228 -6.37 -3.01 7.62
C GLN A 228 -7.64 -2.52 6.91
N ASN A 229 -7.49 -1.89 5.75
CA ASN A 229 -8.59 -1.40 4.94
C ASN A 229 -9.40 -2.55 4.34
N GLU A 230 -8.77 -3.64 3.93
CA GLU A 230 -9.45 -4.86 3.48
C GLU A 230 -10.29 -5.46 4.60
N LEU A 231 -9.72 -5.57 5.81
CA LEU A 231 -10.44 -6.09 6.98
C LEU A 231 -11.53 -5.13 7.47
N ALA A 232 -11.31 -3.82 7.38
CA ALA A 232 -12.31 -2.80 7.67
C ALA A 232 -13.42 -2.80 6.62
N ALA A 233 -13.10 -3.00 5.34
CA ALA A 233 -14.05 -3.15 4.25
C ALA A 233 -14.78 -4.51 4.29
N ALA A 234 -14.16 -5.56 4.85
CA ALA A 234 -14.81 -6.85 5.12
C ALA A 234 -15.72 -6.75 6.34
N LYS A 235 -15.32 -6.01 7.38
CA LYS A 235 -16.14 -5.67 8.56
C LYS A 235 -17.34 -4.80 8.17
N ALA A 236 -17.10 -3.71 7.45
CA ALA A 236 -18.13 -2.81 6.90
C ALA A 236 -18.92 -3.48 5.77
N GLY A 237 -18.34 -4.48 5.11
CA GLY A 237 -18.94 -5.35 4.10
C GLY A 237 -19.70 -6.54 4.69
N GLY A 238 -19.70 -6.68 6.03
CA GLY A 238 -20.49 -7.65 6.76
C GLY A 238 -21.94 -7.60 6.26
N PHE A 239 -22.27 -8.62 5.49
CA PHE A 239 -23.61 -8.83 4.96
C PHE A 239 -24.50 -9.15 6.15
N SER A 240 -25.61 -8.44 6.27
CA SER A 240 -26.65 -8.84 7.20
C SER A 240 -27.97 -8.27 6.75
N THR A 241 -28.75 -9.19 6.24
CA THR A 241 -30.19 -9.08 6.12
C THR A 241 -30.74 -10.45 6.51
N SER A 242 -31.95 -10.48 7.05
CA SER A 242 -32.59 -11.73 7.46
C SER A 242 -32.65 -12.71 6.29
N ILE A 243 -32.26 -13.96 6.55
CA ILE A 243 -32.38 -15.08 5.60
C ILE A 243 -33.88 -15.33 5.35
N GLY A 244 -34.31 -15.31 4.09
CA GLY A 244 -35.70 -15.59 3.68
C GLY A 244 -36.34 -14.44 2.88
N ASP A 245 -37.68 -14.46 2.82
CA ASP A 245 -38.49 -13.39 2.22
C ASP A 245 -38.38 -12.17 3.12
N VAL A 246 -37.65 -11.14 2.68
CA VAL A 246 -37.53 -9.89 3.44
C VAL A 246 -38.45 -8.88 2.76
N PRO A 247 -39.62 -8.59 3.35
CA PRO A 247 -40.50 -7.61 2.77
C PRO A 247 -39.78 -6.26 2.71
N ALA A 248 -40.00 -5.49 1.65
CA ALA A 248 -39.37 -4.17 1.48
C ALA A 248 -39.63 -3.22 2.66
N SER A 249 -40.71 -3.46 3.44
CA SER A 249 -41.05 -2.74 4.67
C SER A 249 -40.12 -3.02 5.86
N ALA A 250 -39.37 -4.14 5.85
CA ALA A 250 -38.40 -4.46 6.90
C ALA A 250 -37.18 -3.53 6.86
N GLU A 251 -36.94 -2.85 5.74
CA GLU A 251 -35.79 -1.96 5.55
C GLU A 251 -36.22 -0.64 4.88
N PRO A 252 -36.90 0.25 5.62
CA PRO A 252 -37.35 1.54 5.09
C PRO A 252 -36.17 2.39 4.63
N CYS A 253 -36.44 3.32 3.72
CA CYS A 253 -35.47 4.32 3.24
C CYS A 253 -34.20 3.77 2.56
N SER A 254 -34.21 2.51 2.13
CA SER A 254 -33.06 1.87 1.45
C SER A 254 -33.24 1.74 -0.07
N GLY A 255 -34.40 2.15 -0.59
CA GLY A 255 -34.78 2.02 -1.99
C GLY A 255 -34.41 3.21 -2.85
N LYS A 256 -34.29 2.97 -4.15
CA LYS A 256 -34.00 4.01 -5.16
C LYS A 256 -35.18 4.98 -5.32
N PRO A 257 -34.97 6.19 -5.87
CA PRO A 257 -36.07 7.11 -6.18
C PRO A 257 -37.22 6.43 -6.94
N GLY A 258 -38.45 6.69 -6.48
CA GLY A 258 -39.68 6.11 -7.03
C GLY A 258 -40.01 4.68 -6.60
N SER A 259 -39.22 4.05 -5.72
CA SER A 259 -39.55 2.74 -5.11
C SER A 259 -40.39 2.89 -3.84
N SER A 260 -41.07 1.82 -3.41
CA SER A 260 -41.94 1.81 -2.22
C SER A 260 -41.19 2.03 -0.89
N ASN A 261 -39.89 1.79 -0.86
CA ASN A 261 -38.99 2.00 0.28
C ASN A 261 -38.01 3.17 0.06
N PHE A 262 -38.35 4.10 -0.84
CA PHE A 262 -37.65 5.37 -1.00
C PHE A 262 -38.07 6.37 0.08
N CYS A 263 -37.10 7.07 0.65
CA CYS A 263 -37.35 8.23 1.50
C CYS A 263 -36.59 9.43 0.93
N ASP A 264 -37.33 10.50 0.65
CA ASP A 264 -36.77 11.71 0.07
C ASP A 264 -35.96 12.50 1.11
N PRO A 265 -34.64 12.73 0.90
CA PRO A 265 -33.86 13.57 1.80
C PRO A 265 -34.29 15.05 1.69
N PRO A 266 -34.24 15.83 2.79
CA PRO A 266 -34.67 17.24 2.80
C PRO A 266 -33.64 18.22 2.22
N PHE A 267 -32.61 17.74 1.51
CA PHE A 267 -31.51 18.55 0.99
C PHE A 267 -31.23 18.22 -0.47
N ARG A 268 -30.64 19.17 -1.20
CA ARG A 268 -30.23 19.03 -2.60
C ARG A 268 -28.91 19.79 -2.87
N PRO A 269 -28.07 19.30 -3.81
CA PRO A 269 -28.16 17.97 -4.42
C PRO A 269 -27.94 16.88 -3.36
N ALA A 270 -28.60 15.73 -3.53
CA ALA A 270 -28.43 14.58 -2.64
C ALA A 270 -27.87 13.41 -3.43
N PHE A 271 -26.88 12.73 -2.85
CA PHE A 271 -26.21 11.59 -3.46
C PHE A 271 -26.37 10.34 -2.61
N ALA A 272 -26.57 9.18 -3.20
CA ALA A 272 -26.62 7.93 -2.44
C ALA A 272 -25.95 6.81 -3.23
N ALA A 273 -25.18 5.99 -2.52
CA ALA A 273 -24.50 4.84 -3.11
C ALA A 273 -25.38 3.60 -2.99
N PHE A 274 -25.64 2.96 -4.12
CA PHE A 274 -26.46 1.76 -4.21
C PHE A 274 -25.64 0.61 -4.76
N SER A 275 -25.64 -0.52 -4.07
CA SER A 275 -24.99 -1.75 -4.55
C SER A 275 -25.98 -2.62 -5.31
N TYR A 276 -25.52 -3.22 -6.41
CA TYR A 276 -26.22 -4.29 -7.08
C TYR A 276 -25.81 -5.64 -6.51
N GLY A 277 -26.76 -6.33 -5.88
CA GLY A 277 -26.55 -7.64 -5.29
C GLY A 277 -25.60 -7.68 -4.09
N ALA A 278 -25.76 -8.72 -3.29
CA ALA A 278 -24.90 -9.11 -2.18
C ALA A 278 -25.26 -10.56 -1.77
N PRO A 279 -24.32 -11.40 -1.29
CA PRO A 279 -22.93 -11.07 -0.95
C PRO A 279 -21.91 -11.38 -2.06
N HIS A 280 -21.51 -12.65 -2.25
CA HIS A 280 -20.33 -13.04 -3.04
C HIS A 280 -20.58 -13.14 -4.55
N ARG A 281 -21.84 -13.16 -5.00
CA ARG A 281 -22.22 -13.13 -6.43
C ARG A 281 -21.55 -14.25 -7.26
N LYS A 282 -21.36 -15.43 -6.67
CA LYS A 282 -20.74 -16.60 -7.31
C LYS A 282 -21.71 -17.77 -7.28
N GLY A 283 -21.78 -18.52 -8.38
CA GLY A 283 -22.74 -19.59 -8.57
C GLY A 283 -24.18 -19.09 -8.63
N MET A 284 -25.13 -19.88 -8.18
CA MET A 284 -26.56 -19.60 -8.39
C MET A 284 -27.07 -18.44 -7.54
N SER A 285 -27.77 -17.48 -8.15
CA SER A 285 -28.59 -16.52 -7.41
C SER A 285 -29.93 -17.16 -7.03
N GLN A 286 -30.30 -17.13 -5.76
CA GLN A 286 -31.59 -17.67 -5.29
C GLN A 286 -32.77 -16.89 -5.87
N TYR A 287 -32.74 -15.56 -5.80
CA TYR A 287 -33.80 -14.73 -6.40
C TYR A 287 -33.73 -14.75 -7.94
N GLY A 288 -32.54 -14.93 -8.52
CA GLY A 288 -32.38 -15.08 -9.96
C GLY A 288 -32.99 -16.38 -10.46
N ALA A 289 -32.72 -17.50 -9.78
CA ALA A 289 -33.35 -18.79 -10.01
C ALA A 289 -34.88 -18.71 -9.88
N TYR A 290 -35.39 -17.97 -8.89
CA TYR A 290 -36.82 -17.73 -8.75
C TYR A 290 -37.41 -16.95 -9.94
N GLY A 291 -36.75 -15.89 -10.38
CA GLY A 291 -37.15 -15.15 -11.59
C GLY A 291 -37.11 -16.00 -12.86
N ARG A 292 -36.10 -16.86 -13.02
CA ARG A 292 -35.99 -17.82 -14.12
C ARG A 292 -37.11 -18.85 -14.09
N ALA A 293 -37.42 -19.41 -12.92
CA ALA A 293 -38.53 -20.34 -12.72
C ALA A 293 -39.88 -19.70 -13.08
N LYS A 294 -40.12 -18.46 -12.64
CA LYS A 294 -41.32 -17.67 -13.02
C LYS A 294 -41.38 -17.37 -14.52
N SER A 295 -40.24 -17.40 -15.20
CA SER A 295 -40.14 -17.28 -16.66
C SER A 295 -40.28 -18.62 -17.39
N GLY A 296 -40.64 -19.69 -16.66
CA GLY A 296 -40.92 -21.02 -17.22
C GLY A 296 -39.70 -21.93 -17.38
N GLN A 297 -38.52 -21.55 -16.89
CA GLN A 297 -37.32 -22.40 -16.99
C GLN A 297 -37.38 -23.60 -16.04
N SER A 298 -36.90 -24.76 -16.51
CA SER A 298 -36.80 -25.98 -15.70
C SER A 298 -35.68 -25.88 -14.65
N ALA A 299 -35.63 -26.83 -13.72
CA ALA A 299 -34.56 -26.87 -12.72
C ALA A 299 -33.19 -27.08 -13.40
N GLU A 300 -33.14 -27.92 -14.43
CA GLU A 300 -31.96 -28.17 -15.25
C GLU A 300 -31.50 -26.92 -16.01
N ASP A 301 -32.42 -26.18 -16.62
CA ASP A 301 -32.09 -24.92 -17.32
C ASP A 301 -31.48 -23.90 -16.35
N ILE A 302 -32.06 -23.80 -15.14
CA ILE A 302 -31.56 -22.92 -14.08
C ILE A 302 -30.16 -23.37 -13.64
N LEU A 303 -29.97 -24.66 -13.35
CA LEU A 303 -28.66 -25.20 -12.95
C LEU A 303 -27.60 -24.96 -14.03
N HIS A 304 -27.92 -25.23 -15.30
CA HIS A 304 -26.99 -25.02 -16.41
C HIS A 304 -26.71 -23.54 -16.69
N ALA A 305 -27.66 -22.64 -16.42
CA ALA A 305 -27.40 -21.21 -16.54
C ALA A 305 -26.27 -20.77 -15.58
N TYR A 306 -26.31 -21.18 -14.32
CA TYR A 306 -25.35 -20.74 -13.30
C TYR A 306 -24.08 -21.59 -13.22
N TYR A 307 -24.17 -22.88 -13.50
CA TYR A 307 -23.06 -23.82 -13.39
C TYR A 307 -22.53 -24.27 -14.76
N GLY A 308 -23.05 -23.74 -15.87
CA GLY A 308 -22.64 -24.11 -17.23
C GLY A 308 -23.08 -25.51 -17.63
N GLY A 309 -22.41 -26.11 -18.62
CA GLY A 309 -22.69 -27.49 -19.09
C GLY A 309 -22.20 -28.58 -18.12
N ILE A 310 -22.27 -28.34 -16.82
CA ILE A 310 -21.89 -29.31 -15.79
C ILE A 310 -22.82 -30.52 -15.85
N GLU A 311 -22.30 -31.72 -15.54
CA GLU A 311 -23.11 -32.92 -15.50
C GLU A 311 -24.05 -32.90 -14.28
N ILE A 312 -25.35 -33.15 -14.52
CA ILE A 312 -26.36 -33.39 -13.49
C ILE A 312 -26.57 -34.90 -13.38
N ASN A 313 -25.90 -35.56 -12.43
CA ASN A 313 -26.11 -36.96 -12.15
C ASN A 313 -27.41 -37.13 -11.34
N LYS A 314 -28.44 -37.73 -11.94
CA LYS A 314 -29.78 -37.90 -11.35
C LYS A 314 -29.95 -39.16 -10.49
N SER A 315 -28.91 -39.96 -10.38
CA SER A 315 -28.90 -41.25 -9.67
C SER A 315 -27.67 -41.38 -8.77
N TYR A 316 -27.21 -40.27 -8.20
CA TYR A 316 -26.09 -40.26 -7.26
C TYR A 316 -26.52 -40.95 -5.96
N GLY A 317 -25.59 -41.70 -5.34
CA GLY A 317 -25.88 -42.46 -4.13
C GLY A 317 -26.38 -41.59 -2.98
N THR A 318 -27.53 -41.94 -2.40
CA THR A 318 -28.16 -41.20 -1.31
C THR A 318 -27.76 -41.70 0.08
N GLY A 319 -26.85 -42.68 0.17
CA GLY A 319 -26.39 -43.26 1.45
C GLY A 319 -25.37 -42.40 2.21
N ALA A 320 -24.95 -41.26 1.68
CA ALA A 320 -23.98 -40.38 2.32
C ALA A 320 -24.54 -39.74 3.59
N ASN A 321 -23.69 -39.64 4.62
CA ASN A 321 -24.01 -38.94 5.87
C ASN A 321 -23.23 -37.62 5.94
N ILE A 322 -23.90 -36.57 6.39
CA ILE A 322 -23.35 -35.23 6.57
C ILE A 322 -23.27 -34.94 8.06
N HIS A 323 -22.09 -34.57 8.53
CA HIS A 323 -21.86 -34.14 9.92
C HIS A 323 -21.98 -32.62 10.01
N ILE A 324 -22.98 -32.17 10.76
CA ILE A 324 -23.28 -30.75 10.99
C ILE A 324 -22.79 -30.38 12.37
N LYS A 325 -21.93 -29.37 12.47
CA LYS A 325 -21.44 -28.87 13.75
C LYS A 325 -21.22 -27.35 13.75
N GLY A 326 -21.61 -26.71 14.83
CA GLY A 326 -21.33 -25.29 15.08
C GLY A 326 -22.54 -24.49 15.54
N CYS A 327 -22.39 -23.17 15.57
CA CYS A 327 -23.45 -22.27 15.98
C CYS A 327 -24.34 -21.85 14.81
N SER A 328 -25.66 -21.83 15.02
CA SER A 328 -26.66 -21.36 14.05
C SER A 328 -26.54 -19.89 13.65
N LEU A 329 -25.86 -19.05 14.45
CA LEU A 329 -25.66 -17.63 14.15
C LEU A 329 -24.40 -17.35 13.30
N SER A 330 -23.39 -18.22 13.41
CA SER A 330 -22.14 -18.20 12.63
C SER A 330 -21.30 -19.44 12.96
N GLY A 331 -20.67 -20.05 11.95
CA GLY A 331 -19.74 -21.17 12.12
C GLY A 331 -18.48 -20.83 12.92
N ASN A 332 -18.20 -19.55 13.13
CA ASN A 332 -16.98 -19.07 13.79
C ASN A 332 -17.12 -18.87 15.31
N LEU A 333 -18.32 -19.02 15.87
CA LEU A 333 -18.53 -18.85 17.30
C LEU A 333 -18.18 -20.15 18.04
N SER A 334 -17.47 -20.03 19.17
CA SER A 334 -17.31 -21.14 20.11
C SER A 334 -18.66 -21.53 20.74
N PHE A 335 -18.72 -22.70 21.36
CA PHE A 335 -19.91 -23.17 22.07
C PHE A 335 -20.43 -22.13 23.09
N SER A 336 -19.54 -21.56 23.91
CA SER A 336 -19.90 -20.57 24.92
C SER A 336 -20.36 -19.23 24.32
N GLN A 337 -19.72 -18.80 23.22
CA GLN A 337 -20.11 -17.59 22.50
C GLN A 337 -21.45 -17.74 21.78
N CYS A 338 -21.75 -18.94 21.28
CA CYS A 338 -23.02 -19.24 20.65
C CYS A 338 -24.16 -19.06 21.66
N ALA A 339 -24.04 -19.70 22.83
CA ALA A 339 -25.05 -19.64 23.87
C ALA A 339 -25.26 -18.20 24.40
N SER A 340 -24.18 -17.45 24.63
CA SER A 340 -24.27 -16.08 25.16
C SER A 340 -24.93 -15.09 24.19
N LYS A 341 -24.88 -15.37 22.88
CA LYS A 341 -25.54 -14.57 21.84
C LYS A 341 -26.95 -15.10 21.48
N GLY A 342 -27.47 -16.07 22.23
CA GLY A 342 -28.79 -16.67 21.99
C GLY A 342 -28.83 -17.62 20.79
N GLY A 343 -27.68 -18.05 20.29
CA GLY A 343 -27.57 -19.01 19.20
C GLY A 343 -27.79 -20.45 19.68
N ARG A 344 -28.31 -21.29 18.79
CA ARG A 344 -28.39 -22.73 18.98
C ARG A 344 -27.12 -23.40 18.48
N TRP A 345 -26.48 -24.20 19.32
CA TRP A 345 -25.41 -25.12 18.91
C TRP A 345 -26.00 -26.39 18.32
N ILE A 346 -25.43 -26.87 17.21
CA ILE A 346 -25.81 -28.12 16.55
C ILE A 346 -24.55 -28.98 16.47
N ASP A 347 -24.69 -30.27 16.76
CA ASP A 347 -23.69 -31.31 16.55
C ASP A 347 -24.44 -32.62 16.27
N GLU A 348 -24.77 -32.87 15.00
CA GLU A 348 -25.53 -34.05 14.59
C GLU A 348 -25.06 -34.58 13.24
N THR A 349 -25.25 -35.87 13.01
CA THR A 349 -24.97 -36.51 11.71
C THR A 349 -26.27 -37.04 11.13
N VAL A 350 -26.58 -36.65 9.90
CA VAL A 350 -27.81 -37.05 9.21
C VAL A 350 -27.54 -37.48 7.78
N ASN A 351 -28.43 -38.31 7.23
CA ASN A 351 -28.40 -38.67 5.82
C ASN A 351 -28.51 -37.43 4.91
N ILE A 352 -27.87 -37.44 3.75
CA ILE A 352 -27.85 -36.33 2.80
C ILE A 352 -29.25 -35.83 2.37
N GLU A 353 -30.24 -36.70 2.22
CA GLU A 353 -31.60 -36.28 1.88
C GLU A 353 -32.28 -35.61 3.07
N THR A 354 -32.09 -36.14 4.29
CA THR A 354 -32.54 -35.49 5.52
C THR A 354 -31.87 -34.13 5.71
N TYR A 355 -30.57 -34.02 5.41
CA TYR A 355 -29.84 -32.76 5.43
C TYR A 355 -30.49 -31.74 4.48
N THR A 356 -30.77 -32.14 3.25
CA THR A 356 -31.33 -31.26 2.22
C THR A 356 -32.75 -30.80 2.58
N LYS A 357 -33.59 -31.66 3.18
CA LYS A 357 -34.92 -31.29 3.72
C LYS A 357 -34.88 -30.25 4.85
N ARG A 358 -33.72 -30.07 5.46
CA ARG A 358 -33.47 -29.21 6.63
C ARG A 358 -32.75 -27.90 6.29
N ILE A 359 -32.62 -27.56 5.01
CA ILE A 359 -32.15 -26.26 4.54
C ILE A 359 -33.26 -25.22 4.55
N TYR A 360 -33.01 -24.05 5.14
CA TYR A 360 -34.04 -23.03 5.42
C TYR A 360 -33.89 -21.71 4.64
N GLU A 361 -33.04 -21.64 3.61
CA GLU A 361 -32.63 -20.37 3.02
C GLU A 361 -33.67 -19.66 2.15
N ILE A 362 -34.41 -20.41 1.33
CA ILE A 362 -35.44 -19.83 0.43
C ILE A 362 -36.86 -20.20 0.86
N PRO A 363 -37.84 -19.29 0.82
CA PRO A 363 -39.22 -19.55 1.24
C PRO A 363 -39.86 -20.73 0.48
N GLU A 364 -40.55 -21.62 1.19
CA GLU A 364 -41.27 -22.72 0.53
C GLU A 364 -42.50 -22.21 -0.25
N SER A 365 -43.06 -21.06 0.14
CA SER A 365 -44.17 -20.39 -0.56
C SER A 365 -43.87 -20.04 -2.02
N TRP A 366 -42.60 -19.93 -2.40
CA TRP A 366 -42.19 -19.73 -3.80
C TRP A 366 -42.69 -20.86 -4.70
N GLY A 367 -42.78 -22.10 -4.19
CA GLY A 367 -43.30 -23.24 -4.94
C GLY A 367 -44.71 -23.01 -5.47
N GLY A 368 -45.59 -22.45 -4.64
CA GLY A 368 -46.97 -22.08 -5.02
C GLY A 368 -47.08 -20.81 -5.88
N SER A 369 -45.98 -20.08 -6.08
CA SER A 369 -45.94 -18.80 -6.80
C SER A 369 -45.14 -18.89 -8.11
N GLY A 370 -45.10 -20.08 -8.73
CA GLY A 370 -44.37 -20.33 -9.98
C GLY A 370 -42.86 -20.59 -9.80
N GLY A 371 -42.39 -20.74 -8.55
CA GLY A 371 -40.99 -20.92 -8.19
C GLY A 371 -40.55 -22.36 -7.92
N MET A 372 -41.37 -23.37 -8.23
CA MET A 372 -41.05 -24.77 -7.91
C MET A 372 -39.72 -25.23 -8.55
N ALA A 373 -39.44 -24.80 -9.79
CA ALA A 373 -38.16 -25.10 -10.44
C ALA A 373 -36.96 -24.50 -9.70
N ALA A 374 -37.11 -23.32 -9.07
CA ALA A 374 -36.07 -22.71 -8.25
C ALA A 374 -35.84 -23.49 -6.95
N LEU A 375 -36.91 -23.99 -6.31
CA LEU A 375 -36.79 -24.87 -5.14
C LEU A 375 -36.03 -26.15 -5.47
N ARG A 376 -36.35 -26.77 -6.61
CA ARG A 376 -35.66 -27.96 -7.13
C ARG A 376 -34.18 -27.68 -7.42
N ALA A 377 -33.88 -26.59 -8.14
CA ALA A 377 -32.49 -26.20 -8.42
C ALA A 377 -31.69 -25.92 -7.14
N GLN A 378 -32.26 -25.22 -6.15
CA GLN A 378 -31.61 -24.99 -4.85
C GLN A 378 -31.37 -26.28 -4.09
N ALA A 379 -32.31 -27.23 -4.10
CA ALA A 379 -32.12 -28.54 -3.47
C ALA A 379 -30.93 -29.29 -4.08
N VAL A 380 -30.81 -29.31 -5.41
CA VAL A 380 -29.68 -29.93 -6.11
C VAL A 380 -28.35 -29.25 -5.80
N ALA A 381 -28.31 -27.91 -5.84
CA ALA A 381 -27.10 -27.15 -5.50
C ALA A 381 -26.70 -27.38 -4.02
N ALA A 382 -27.66 -27.33 -3.10
CA ALA A 382 -27.42 -27.56 -1.69
C ALA A 382 -26.87 -28.96 -1.40
N ARG A 383 -27.46 -29.99 -2.02
CA ARG A 383 -26.99 -31.38 -1.92
C ARG A 383 -25.56 -31.53 -2.43
N SER A 384 -25.29 -30.96 -3.60
CA SER A 384 -24.00 -31.07 -4.28
C SER A 384 -22.89 -30.38 -3.50
N TYR A 385 -23.15 -29.18 -2.96
CA TYR A 385 -22.22 -28.47 -2.09
C TYR A 385 -21.85 -29.27 -0.83
N ALA A 386 -22.85 -29.81 -0.12
CA ALA A 386 -22.63 -30.61 1.09
C ALA A 386 -21.79 -31.86 0.81
N LEU A 387 -22.10 -32.57 -0.28
CA LEU A 387 -21.34 -33.75 -0.71
C LEU A 387 -19.90 -33.42 -1.14
N ALA A 388 -19.70 -32.31 -1.86
CA ALA A 388 -18.40 -31.87 -2.34
C ALA A 388 -17.47 -31.43 -1.20
N ARG A 389 -18.04 -30.94 -0.09
CA ARG A 389 -17.27 -30.53 1.10
C ARG A 389 -16.63 -31.73 1.80
N GLY A 390 -17.26 -32.91 1.76
CA GLY A 390 -16.70 -34.18 2.23
C GLY A 390 -16.34 -34.26 3.72
N GLY A 391 -16.74 -33.27 4.53
CA GLY A 391 -16.40 -33.12 5.94
C GLY A 391 -17.44 -32.31 6.72
N GLU A 392 -17.05 -31.76 7.87
CA GLU A 392 -17.94 -31.01 8.77
C GLU A 392 -18.53 -29.74 8.09
N ILE A 393 -19.83 -29.55 8.23
CA ILE A 393 -20.56 -28.38 7.73
C ILE A 393 -21.19 -27.59 8.88
N CYS A 394 -21.12 -26.27 8.80
CA CYS A 394 -21.70 -25.40 9.82
C CYS A 394 -23.19 -25.13 9.54
N PRO A 395 -24.03 -24.90 10.57
CA PRO A 395 -25.47 -24.73 10.38
C PRO A 395 -25.92 -23.30 10.05
N SER A 396 -24.99 -22.39 9.80
CA SER A 396 -25.23 -20.96 9.56
C SER A 396 -25.00 -20.58 8.10
N GLU A 397 -25.30 -19.33 7.75
CA GLU A 397 -25.04 -18.74 6.41
C GLU A 397 -23.56 -18.78 5.98
N ASP A 398 -22.62 -19.03 6.90
CA ASP A 398 -21.22 -19.28 6.58
C ASP A 398 -21.04 -20.58 5.74
N CYS A 399 -22.00 -21.49 5.82
CA CYS A 399 -22.07 -22.70 5.01
C CYS A 399 -23.43 -22.82 4.32
N GLN A 400 -24.43 -23.31 5.04
CA GLN A 400 -25.82 -23.41 4.59
C GLN A 400 -26.73 -23.30 5.82
N VAL A 401 -27.83 -22.57 5.70
CA VAL A 401 -28.73 -22.34 6.85
C VAL A 401 -29.52 -23.61 7.15
N TYR A 402 -29.07 -24.35 8.17
CA TYR A 402 -29.60 -25.65 8.56
C TYR A 402 -30.34 -25.57 9.90
N LYS A 403 -31.44 -26.31 10.02
CA LYS A 403 -32.16 -26.50 11.29
C LYS A 403 -32.40 -27.98 11.56
N SER A 404 -32.50 -28.37 12.84
CA SER A 404 -32.72 -29.78 13.22
C SER A 404 -34.12 -30.34 12.92
N THR A 405 -34.96 -29.61 12.17
CA THR A 405 -36.34 -30.01 11.82
C THR A 405 -36.55 -29.87 10.32
N ASN A 406 -37.33 -30.75 9.71
CA ASN A 406 -37.66 -30.64 8.29
C ASN A 406 -38.48 -29.37 8.03
N LYS A 407 -38.22 -28.72 6.89
CA LYS A 407 -38.96 -27.51 6.49
C LYS A 407 -40.39 -27.79 6.07
N GLY A 408 -40.65 -28.96 5.47
CA GLY A 408 -41.96 -29.36 4.96
C GLY A 408 -42.40 -28.60 3.71
N GLY A 409 -43.68 -28.75 3.36
CA GLY A 409 -44.34 -28.00 2.28
C GLY A 409 -43.73 -28.25 0.89
N ASN A 410 -43.70 -27.19 0.07
CA ASN A 410 -43.15 -27.26 -1.28
C ASN A 410 -41.63 -27.52 -1.29
N TRP A 411 -40.92 -27.13 -0.23
CA TRP A 411 -39.48 -27.43 -0.11
C TRP A 411 -39.25 -28.93 -0.03
N GLU A 412 -39.98 -29.63 0.83
CA GLU A 412 -39.85 -31.08 0.94
C GLU A 412 -40.25 -31.80 -0.35
N THR A 413 -41.28 -31.31 -1.05
CA THR A 413 -41.65 -31.80 -2.38
C THR A 413 -40.50 -31.65 -3.37
N ALA A 414 -39.88 -30.47 -3.45
CA ALA A 414 -38.74 -30.21 -4.34
C ALA A 414 -37.51 -31.08 -4.03
N VAL A 415 -37.24 -31.33 -2.74
CA VAL A 415 -36.15 -32.23 -2.33
C VAL A 415 -36.43 -33.68 -2.73
N ASN A 416 -37.66 -34.16 -2.52
CA ASN A 416 -38.06 -35.50 -2.92
C ASN A 416 -38.01 -35.68 -4.45
N ASP A 417 -38.53 -34.70 -5.21
CA ASP A 417 -38.53 -34.72 -6.69
C ASP A 417 -37.12 -34.78 -7.30
N THR A 418 -36.13 -34.26 -6.57
CA THR A 418 -34.72 -34.19 -7.00
C THR A 418 -33.82 -35.10 -6.18
N SER A 419 -34.37 -36.13 -5.52
CA SER A 419 -33.58 -37.07 -4.73
C SER A 419 -32.51 -37.73 -5.60
N GLY A 420 -31.27 -37.78 -5.10
CA GLY A 420 -30.13 -38.32 -5.85
C GLY A 420 -29.61 -37.44 -6.99
N TRP A 421 -30.19 -36.25 -7.24
CA TRP A 421 -29.65 -35.31 -8.22
C TRP A 421 -28.48 -34.52 -7.63
N VAL A 422 -27.31 -34.64 -8.26
CA VAL A 422 -26.05 -34.03 -7.83
C VAL A 422 -25.29 -33.50 -9.04
N LEU A 423 -24.77 -32.28 -8.93
CA LEU A 423 -23.84 -31.70 -9.89
C LEU A 423 -22.48 -32.37 -9.71
N VAL A 424 -21.92 -32.93 -10.78
CA VAL A 424 -20.67 -33.70 -10.73
C VAL A 424 -19.67 -33.26 -11.80
N THR A 425 -18.39 -33.46 -11.49
CA THR A 425 -17.26 -33.24 -12.40
C THR A 425 -16.31 -34.42 -12.27
N GLY A 426 -16.12 -35.19 -13.35
CA GLY A 426 -15.33 -36.42 -13.30
C GLY A 426 -15.86 -37.44 -12.29
N GLY A 427 -17.19 -37.56 -12.17
CA GLY A 427 -17.87 -38.46 -11.23
C GLY A 427 -17.84 -38.03 -9.76
N LYS A 428 -17.21 -36.89 -9.42
CA LYS A 428 -17.15 -36.36 -8.06
C LYS A 428 -18.13 -35.18 -7.87
N PRO A 429 -18.79 -35.03 -6.71
CA PRO A 429 -19.65 -33.88 -6.43
C PRO A 429 -18.93 -32.54 -6.60
N PHE A 430 -19.61 -31.58 -7.21
CA PHE A 430 -19.11 -30.24 -7.48
C PHE A 430 -19.51 -29.26 -6.38
N SER A 431 -18.57 -28.40 -5.96
CA SER A 431 -18.83 -27.35 -4.97
C SER A 431 -19.68 -26.24 -5.60
N SER A 432 -21.00 -26.39 -5.50
CA SER A 432 -21.99 -25.50 -6.09
C SER A 432 -22.34 -24.38 -5.13
N TRP A 433 -21.63 -23.28 -5.26
CA TRP A 433 -21.91 -22.09 -4.46
C TRP A 433 -23.22 -21.47 -4.93
N TYR A 434 -23.92 -20.82 -4.02
CA TYR A 434 -25.09 -20.03 -4.33
C TYR A 434 -25.18 -18.88 -3.32
N ALA A 435 -25.84 -17.80 -3.70
CA ALA A 435 -26.04 -16.62 -2.88
C ALA A 435 -27.48 -16.13 -3.05
N SER A 436 -27.93 -15.28 -2.12
CA SER A 436 -29.26 -14.73 -2.23
C SER A 436 -29.44 -13.87 -3.49
N THR A 437 -28.55 -12.89 -3.69
CA THR A 437 -28.67 -11.96 -4.82
C THR A 437 -27.30 -11.63 -5.43
N ALA A 438 -27.18 -11.74 -6.75
CA ALA A 438 -26.00 -11.50 -7.56
C ALA A 438 -25.95 -10.09 -8.19
N GLY A 439 -27.04 -9.33 -8.20
CA GLY A 439 -27.09 -7.99 -8.80
C GLY A 439 -27.14 -8.02 -10.34
N GLY A 440 -27.66 -9.11 -10.90
CA GLY A 440 -27.77 -9.36 -12.33
C GLY A 440 -26.48 -9.83 -12.98
N TYR A 441 -25.40 -10.06 -12.22
CA TYR A 441 -24.18 -10.67 -12.74
C TYR A 441 -23.51 -11.60 -11.75
N THR A 442 -23.20 -12.82 -12.19
CA THR A 442 -22.49 -13.83 -11.39
C THR A 442 -21.06 -14.04 -11.91
N PHE A 443 -20.10 -14.04 -10.99
CA PHE A 443 -18.69 -14.32 -11.26
C PHE A 443 -18.44 -15.80 -11.48
N SER A 444 -17.58 -16.10 -12.47
CA SER A 444 -16.98 -17.41 -12.66
C SER A 444 -16.17 -17.82 -11.43
N TYR A 445 -16.19 -19.10 -11.10
CA TYR A 445 -15.26 -19.70 -10.15
C TYR A 445 -14.88 -21.11 -10.58
N SER A 446 -13.72 -21.56 -10.12
CA SER A 446 -13.21 -22.90 -10.43
C SER A 446 -13.24 -23.78 -9.19
N SER A 447 -13.72 -25.01 -9.35
CA SER A 447 -13.69 -26.04 -8.31
C SER A 447 -13.62 -27.42 -8.97
N GLY A 448 -12.87 -28.35 -8.39
CA GLY A 448 -12.79 -29.73 -8.91
C GLY A 448 -12.31 -29.85 -10.36
N GLY A 449 -11.52 -28.88 -10.86
CA GLY A 449 -11.05 -28.86 -12.25
C GLY A 449 -12.07 -28.33 -13.28
N TYR A 450 -13.25 -27.89 -12.83
CA TYR A 450 -14.28 -27.29 -13.66
C TYR A 450 -14.45 -25.80 -13.34
N THR A 451 -14.77 -24.98 -14.34
CA THR A 451 -14.97 -23.53 -14.18
C THR A 451 -16.37 -23.13 -14.63
N THR A 452 -17.12 -22.46 -13.76
CA THR A 452 -18.46 -21.95 -14.07
C THR A 452 -18.39 -20.71 -14.98
N PRO A 453 -19.45 -20.41 -15.75
CA PRO A 453 -19.46 -19.23 -16.60
C PRO A 453 -19.49 -17.92 -15.78
N ASN A 454 -19.00 -16.85 -16.39
CA ASN A 454 -19.46 -15.50 -16.06
C ASN A 454 -20.82 -15.29 -16.74
N LEU A 455 -21.78 -14.70 -16.03
CA LEU A 455 -23.14 -14.58 -16.55
C LEU A 455 -23.75 -13.24 -16.17
N TRP A 456 -24.18 -12.47 -17.19
CA TRP A 456 -25.20 -11.45 -17.03
C TRP A 456 -26.57 -12.14 -16.98
N ASP A 457 -27.15 -12.20 -15.80
CA ASP A 457 -28.32 -13.00 -15.47
C ASP A 457 -29.63 -12.27 -15.84
N THR A 458 -29.80 -12.04 -17.14
CA THR A 458 -30.94 -11.35 -17.74
C THR A 458 -31.42 -12.10 -18.99
N SER A 459 -32.58 -11.73 -19.53
CA SER A 459 -33.08 -12.30 -20.79
C SER A 459 -32.20 -11.98 -22.01
N ASN A 460 -31.45 -10.87 -21.99
CA ASN A 460 -30.66 -10.36 -23.12
C ASN A 460 -29.19 -10.10 -22.75
N GLY A 461 -28.65 -10.88 -21.80
CA GLY A 461 -27.28 -10.69 -21.29
C GLY A 461 -27.05 -9.29 -20.74
N GLN A 462 -25.92 -8.66 -21.09
CA GLN A 462 -25.61 -7.32 -20.58
C GLN A 462 -26.60 -6.25 -21.07
N GLY A 463 -27.13 -6.36 -22.30
CA GLY A 463 -28.05 -5.38 -22.87
C GLY A 463 -29.41 -5.33 -22.16
N GLY A 464 -29.78 -6.40 -21.45
CA GLY A 464 -30.97 -6.42 -20.58
C GLY A 464 -30.70 -5.89 -19.17
N TRP A 465 -29.45 -5.64 -18.79
CA TRP A 465 -29.13 -5.18 -17.44
C TRP A 465 -29.26 -3.65 -17.32
N PRO A 466 -29.82 -3.11 -16.21
CA PRO A 466 -30.34 -3.85 -15.05
C PRO A 466 -31.80 -4.31 -15.20
N ASN A 467 -32.58 -3.70 -16.11
CA ASN A 467 -34.05 -3.73 -16.07
C ASN A 467 -34.70 -5.11 -16.34
N ASN A 468 -34.02 -6.01 -17.04
CA ASN A 468 -34.50 -7.35 -17.38
C ASN A 468 -33.77 -8.46 -16.61
N ALA A 469 -33.08 -8.11 -15.51
CA ALA A 469 -32.46 -9.11 -14.65
C ALA A 469 -33.52 -10.03 -14.02
N TYR A 470 -33.26 -11.34 -13.99
CA TYR A 470 -34.22 -12.29 -13.43
C TYR A 470 -34.49 -12.03 -11.93
N GLU A 471 -33.53 -11.47 -11.21
CA GLU A 471 -33.69 -11.09 -9.81
C GLU A 471 -34.75 -10.00 -9.58
N ILE A 472 -35.00 -9.14 -10.57
CA ILE A 472 -36.11 -8.19 -10.53
C ILE A 472 -37.44 -8.95 -10.65
N ALA A 473 -37.55 -9.91 -11.58
CA ALA A 473 -38.73 -10.75 -11.73
C ALA A 473 -38.99 -11.66 -10.50
N GLY A 474 -37.90 -12.08 -9.84
CA GLY A 474 -37.92 -12.78 -8.55
C GLY A 474 -38.27 -11.87 -7.36
N GLY A 475 -38.23 -10.54 -7.53
CA GLY A 475 -38.58 -9.59 -6.48
C GLY A 475 -37.50 -9.43 -5.40
N SER A 476 -36.21 -9.56 -5.75
CA SER A 476 -35.14 -9.45 -4.76
C SER A 476 -35.14 -8.08 -4.06
N PRO A 477 -35.25 -8.04 -2.72
CA PRO A 477 -35.16 -6.80 -1.95
C PRO A 477 -33.73 -6.22 -1.92
N TRP A 478 -32.74 -6.98 -2.41
CA TRP A 478 -31.32 -6.62 -2.38
C TRP A 478 -30.72 -6.44 -3.78
N PHE A 479 -31.54 -6.53 -4.83
CA PHE A 479 -31.08 -6.36 -6.21
C PHE A 479 -30.39 -5.01 -6.39
N TYR A 480 -30.99 -3.94 -5.84
CA TYR A 480 -30.45 -2.60 -5.90
C TYR A 480 -30.80 -1.83 -4.62
N LYS A 481 -29.81 -1.68 -3.73
CA LYS A 481 -30.04 -1.21 -2.36
C LYS A 481 -28.98 -0.23 -1.87
N GLY A 482 -29.44 0.84 -1.20
CA GLY A 482 -28.61 1.75 -0.44
C GLY A 482 -28.43 1.22 0.98
N TRP A 483 -27.20 0.87 1.34
CA TRP A 483 -26.88 0.28 2.63
C TRP A 483 -26.47 1.37 3.61
N TYR A 484 -27.09 1.44 4.79
CA TYR A 484 -26.77 2.43 5.83
C TYR A 484 -26.92 1.91 7.28
N LYS A 485 -27.13 0.60 7.46
CA LYS A 485 -27.27 -0.06 8.76
C LYS A 485 -26.28 -1.21 8.91
N ASP A 486 -25.92 -1.52 10.15
CA ASP A 486 -25.13 -2.71 10.50
C ASP A 486 -25.99 -3.98 10.69
N ARG A 487 -25.33 -5.10 11.02
CA ARG A 487 -25.97 -6.41 11.27
C ARG A 487 -26.98 -6.43 12.42
N SER A 488 -26.86 -5.49 13.34
CA SER A 488 -27.78 -5.35 14.47
C SER A 488 -28.87 -4.31 14.20
N GLY A 489 -28.94 -3.76 12.98
CA GLY A 489 -29.88 -2.72 12.59
C GLY A 489 -29.51 -1.32 13.07
N LYS A 490 -28.32 -1.12 13.66
CA LYS A 490 -27.84 0.21 14.07
C LYS A 490 -27.53 1.03 12.83
N SER A 491 -27.92 2.30 12.85
CA SER A 491 -27.79 3.20 11.70
C SER A 491 -26.87 4.40 11.96
N CYS A 492 -26.18 4.44 13.10
CA CYS A 492 -25.37 5.62 13.49
C CYS A 492 -26.20 6.92 13.52
N ASN A 493 -27.44 6.86 14.04
CA ASN A 493 -28.41 7.96 14.03
C ASN A 493 -28.82 8.46 12.63
N ARG A 494 -28.54 7.70 11.57
CA ARG A 494 -29.02 8.00 10.22
C ARG A 494 -30.37 7.35 9.96
N ASN A 495 -31.21 8.04 9.20
CA ASN A 495 -32.52 7.52 8.78
C ASN A 495 -32.53 7.06 7.32
N ASN A 496 -31.49 7.37 6.54
CA ASN A 496 -31.39 7.07 5.11
C ASN A 496 -29.90 7.05 4.63
N PRO A 497 -29.61 6.52 3.44
CA PRO A 497 -28.26 6.43 2.86
C PRO A 497 -27.82 7.69 2.08
N TRP A 498 -28.59 8.78 2.10
CA TRP A 498 -28.30 9.97 1.30
C TRP A 498 -27.23 10.85 1.96
N LEU A 499 -26.37 11.41 1.11
CA LEU A 499 -25.21 12.23 1.42
C LEU A 499 -25.38 13.61 0.78
N LYS A 500 -25.00 14.65 1.51
CA LYS A 500 -24.91 16.02 0.98
C LYS A 500 -23.77 16.15 -0.02
N SER A 501 -23.81 17.23 -0.80
CA SER A 501 -22.73 17.62 -1.71
C SER A 501 -21.34 17.63 -1.04
N GLU A 502 -21.26 18.17 0.17
CA GLU A 502 -20.01 18.30 0.92
C GLU A 502 -19.53 16.95 1.46
N GLU A 503 -20.45 16.08 1.91
CA GLU A 503 -20.12 14.72 2.36
C GLU A 503 -19.59 13.87 1.20
N MET A 504 -20.16 14.01 0.00
CA MET A 504 -19.63 13.33 -1.18
C MET A 504 -18.26 13.88 -1.58
N ALA A 505 -18.07 15.21 -1.55
CA ALA A 505 -16.76 15.82 -1.81
C ALA A 505 -15.69 15.35 -0.83
N ASP A 506 -16.03 15.20 0.44
CA ASP A 506 -15.14 14.69 1.50
C ASP A 506 -14.68 13.24 1.23
N ILE A 507 -15.56 12.38 0.71
CA ILE A 507 -15.18 11.03 0.24
C ILE A 507 -14.24 11.11 -0.97
N LEU A 508 -14.48 12.03 -1.92
CA LEU A 508 -13.57 12.22 -3.06
C LEU A 508 -12.18 12.69 -2.60
N ASN A 509 -12.12 13.56 -1.59
CA ASN A 509 -10.87 14.02 -1.02
C ASN A 509 -10.10 12.88 -0.32
N ALA A 510 -10.79 11.99 0.39
CA ALA A 510 -10.17 10.82 1.02
C ALA A 510 -9.42 9.92 0.04
N ARG A 511 -9.84 9.87 -1.24
CA ARG A 511 -9.12 9.10 -2.26
C ARG A 511 -7.67 9.58 -2.42
N TYR A 512 -7.40 10.87 -2.32
CA TYR A 512 -6.04 11.40 -2.49
C TYR A 512 -5.10 10.92 -1.37
N VAL A 513 -5.64 10.66 -0.18
CA VAL A 513 -4.89 10.03 0.91
C VAL A 513 -4.48 8.60 0.53
N LEU A 514 -5.39 7.84 -0.11
CA LEU A 514 -5.09 6.51 -0.66
C LEU A 514 -4.11 6.53 -1.85
N ASP A 515 -3.88 7.68 -2.49
CA ASP A 515 -2.83 7.88 -3.50
C ASP A 515 -1.47 8.28 -2.88
N GLY A 516 -1.34 8.26 -1.55
CA GLY A 516 -0.09 8.53 -0.83
C GLY A 516 0.09 9.98 -0.35
N ASN A 517 -0.95 10.81 -0.41
CA ASN A 517 -0.89 12.21 0.01
C ASN A 517 -1.25 12.43 1.50
N GLY A 518 -1.28 11.38 2.31
CA GLY A 518 -1.56 11.47 3.74
C GLY A 518 -1.51 10.12 4.47
N ASP A 519 -1.95 10.13 5.73
CA ASP A 519 -2.04 8.97 6.60
C ASP A 519 -3.36 8.22 6.39
N ILE A 520 -3.28 7.05 5.75
CA ILE A 520 -4.43 6.18 5.48
C ILE A 520 -5.14 5.76 6.78
N GLY A 521 -4.42 5.64 7.89
CA GLY A 521 -4.97 5.26 9.20
C GLY A 521 -5.94 6.29 9.78
N ARG A 522 -5.98 7.51 9.23
CA ARG A 522 -6.92 8.59 9.61
C ARG A 522 -8.12 8.70 8.66
N ILE A 523 -8.21 7.86 7.63
CA ILE A 523 -9.40 7.76 6.77
C ILE A 523 -10.48 6.97 7.51
N TRP A 524 -11.18 7.66 8.39
CA TRP A 524 -12.33 7.15 9.13
C TRP A 524 -13.51 8.10 8.98
N PRO A 525 -14.76 7.64 9.11
CA PRO A 525 -15.92 8.53 9.15
C PRO A 525 -15.80 9.53 10.31
N VAL A 526 -16.30 10.76 10.17
CA VAL A 526 -16.22 11.77 11.24
C VAL A 526 -17.29 11.62 12.33
N ASP A 527 -18.13 10.59 12.23
CA ASP A 527 -19.27 10.35 13.11
C ASP A 527 -19.04 9.15 14.06
N CYS A 528 -20.10 8.42 14.41
CA CYS A 528 -20.06 7.42 15.48
C CYS A 528 -19.01 6.32 15.27
N LEU A 529 -18.59 6.06 14.02
CA LEU A 529 -17.58 5.04 13.72
C LEU A 529 -16.13 5.56 13.80
N GLY A 530 -15.92 6.87 13.72
CA GLY A 530 -14.58 7.47 13.86
C GLY A 530 -14.20 7.87 15.28
N ASN A 531 -15.13 7.78 16.23
CA ASN A 531 -14.87 8.11 17.62
C ASN A 531 -13.74 7.24 18.20
N GLY A 532 -12.63 7.86 18.57
CA GLY A 532 -11.43 7.17 19.07
C GLY A 532 -10.36 6.87 18.02
N HIS A 533 -10.60 7.20 16.74
CA HIS A 533 -9.69 6.91 15.62
C HIS A 533 -8.96 8.15 15.06
N ASN A 534 -9.11 9.33 15.69
CA ASN A 534 -8.53 10.60 15.23
C ASN A 534 -8.71 10.87 13.71
N PRO A 535 -9.95 10.80 13.19
CA PRO A 535 -10.23 10.96 11.76
C PRO A 535 -9.76 12.32 11.26
N TYR A 536 -9.44 12.42 9.97
CA TYR A 536 -9.31 13.72 9.32
C TYR A 536 -10.61 14.53 9.44
N SER A 537 -10.50 15.80 9.81
CA SER A 537 -11.59 16.77 9.68
C SER A 537 -11.90 17.01 8.19
N LEU A 538 -13.11 17.54 7.90
CA LEU A 538 -13.48 17.90 6.52
C LEU A 538 -12.49 18.91 5.92
N ALA A 539 -12.02 19.88 6.72
CA ALA A 539 -11.07 20.89 6.28
C ALA A 539 -9.69 20.30 5.94
N GLU A 540 -9.20 19.33 6.71
CA GLU A 540 -7.94 18.64 6.41
C GLU A 540 -8.02 17.87 5.09
N LEU A 541 -9.07 17.07 4.89
CA LEU A 541 -9.24 16.34 3.62
C LEU A 541 -9.45 17.29 2.44
N GLN A 542 -10.23 18.35 2.62
CA GLN A 542 -10.37 19.40 1.62
C GLN A 542 -9.03 20.07 1.30
N GLY A 543 -8.13 20.23 2.28
CA GLY A 543 -6.77 20.72 2.03
C GLY A 543 -5.93 19.78 1.16
N ILE A 544 -6.18 18.47 1.22
CA ILE A 544 -5.47 17.45 0.44
C ILE A 544 -6.05 17.30 -0.97
N GLY A 545 -7.35 17.01 -1.08
CA GLY A 545 -8.00 16.75 -2.38
C GLY A 545 -8.51 18.02 -3.07
N GLY A 546 -8.82 19.07 -2.32
CA GLY A 546 -9.22 20.37 -2.84
C GLY A 546 -10.67 20.49 -3.30
N TYR A 547 -11.51 19.48 -3.10
CA TYR A 547 -12.93 19.52 -3.47
C TYR A 547 -13.78 19.96 -2.29
N SER A 548 -14.70 20.89 -2.52
CA SER A 548 -15.65 21.37 -1.51
C SER A 548 -17.10 21.00 -1.81
N SER A 549 -17.40 20.65 -3.06
CA SER A 549 -18.76 20.30 -3.48
C SER A 549 -18.77 19.40 -4.71
N VAL A 550 -19.85 18.62 -4.82
CA VAL A 550 -20.17 17.75 -5.96
C VAL A 550 -21.55 18.14 -6.47
N SER A 551 -21.66 18.37 -7.78
CA SER A 551 -22.89 18.79 -8.45
C SER A 551 -23.47 17.72 -9.38
N GLY A 552 -22.70 16.68 -9.73
CA GLY A 552 -23.11 15.68 -10.69
C GLY A 552 -22.27 14.42 -10.61
N VAL A 553 -22.84 13.30 -11.07
CA VAL A 553 -22.15 12.01 -11.19
C VAL A 553 -22.68 11.27 -12.41
N SER A 554 -21.79 10.58 -13.11
CA SER A 554 -22.13 9.60 -14.15
C SER A 554 -21.30 8.35 -13.94
N VAL A 555 -21.92 7.18 -14.09
CA VAL A 555 -21.29 5.87 -13.82
C VAL A 555 -21.17 5.07 -15.11
N VAL A 556 -20.01 4.46 -15.32
CA VAL A 556 -19.74 3.53 -16.43
C VAL A 556 -19.50 2.14 -15.86
N TYR A 557 -20.25 1.18 -16.38
CA TYR A 557 -20.16 -0.23 -16.00
C TYR A 557 -19.23 -1.00 -16.93
N GLY A 558 -18.43 -1.90 -16.36
CA GLY A 558 -17.63 -2.85 -17.11
C GLY A 558 -18.45 -4.07 -17.54
N ASN A 559 -17.92 -4.84 -18.51
CA ASN A 559 -18.53 -6.10 -18.94
C ASN A 559 -18.27 -7.25 -17.94
N ASP A 560 -17.39 -7.02 -16.96
CA ASP A 560 -16.98 -7.97 -15.92
C ASP A 560 -17.90 -7.96 -14.69
N GLY A 561 -19.05 -7.28 -14.77
CA GLY A 561 -19.99 -7.17 -13.67
C GLY A 561 -19.47 -6.32 -12.52
N SER A 562 -18.66 -5.30 -12.83
CA SER A 562 -18.19 -4.28 -11.89
C SER A 562 -18.46 -2.87 -12.40
N THR A 563 -18.41 -1.89 -11.50
CA THR A 563 -18.39 -0.48 -11.86
C THR A 563 -16.98 -0.10 -12.28
N GLN A 564 -16.80 0.26 -13.54
CA GLN A 564 -15.48 0.53 -14.11
C GLN A 564 -14.97 1.92 -13.72
N SER A 565 -15.79 2.95 -13.93
CA SER A 565 -15.42 4.33 -13.60
C SER A 565 -16.61 5.19 -13.22
N LEU A 566 -16.33 6.22 -12.43
CA LEU A 566 -17.29 7.25 -12.03
C LEU A 566 -16.71 8.60 -12.42
N THR A 567 -17.51 9.43 -13.08
CA THR A 567 -17.14 10.82 -13.38
C THR A 567 -17.99 11.76 -12.55
N PHE A 568 -17.34 12.53 -11.68
CA PHE A 568 -18.00 13.50 -10.81
C PHE A 568 -17.80 14.91 -11.37
N SER A 569 -18.86 15.72 -11.32
CA SER A 569 -18.78 17.18 -11.53
C SER A 569 -18.58 17.86 -10.19
N THR A 570 -17.49 18.62 -10.04
CA THR A 570 -17.07 19.24 -8.78
C THR A 570 -16.89 20.75 -8.94
N ASN A 571 -16.60 21.45 -7.84
CA ASN A 571 -16.19 22.86 -7.87
C ASN A 571 -14.90 23.15 -8.66
N LYS A 572 -14.13 22.11 -9.04
CA LYS A 572 -12.89 22.22 -9.84
C LYS A 572 -13.01 21.63 -11.24
N GLY A 573 -14.23 21.37 -11.71
CA GLY A 573 -14.50 20.69 -12.97
C GLY A 573 -14.76 19.19 -12.79
N SER A 574 -14.58 18.43 -13.86
CA SER A 574 -14.88 17.00 -13.88
C SER A 574 -13.67 16.14 -13.50
N ILE A 575 -13.90 15.13 -12.67
CA ILE A 575 -12.89 14.12 -12.32
C ILE A 575 -13.44 12.72 -12.57
N THR A 576 -12.64 11.88 -13.23
CA THR A 576 -12.95 10.46 -13.44
C THR A 576 -12.12 9.59 -12.51
N ILE A 577 -12.78 8.68 -11.81
CA ILE A 577 -12.20 7.81 -10.78
C ILE A 577 -12.51 6.36 -11.13
N ASN A 578 -11.53 5.47 -10.97
CA ASN A 578 -11.74 4.04 -11.09
C ASN A 578 -12.70 3.53 -9.99
N GLY A 579 -13.65 2.66 -10.34
CA GLY A 579 -14.69 2.20 -9.42
C GLY A 579 -14.16 1.44 -8.20
N THR A 580 -13.11 0.63 -8.34
CA THR A 580 -12.47 -0.06 -7.21
C THR A 580 -11.87 0.94 -6.22
N LYS A 581 -11.10 1.91 -6.73
CA LYS A 581 -10.49 2.97 -5.91
C LYS A 581 -11.55 3.86 -5.22
N PHE A 582 -12.65 4.16 -5.92
CA PHE A 582 -13.75 4.90 -5.34
C PHE A 582 -14.46 4.10 -4.24
N LYS A 583 -14.76 2.82 -4.48
CA LYS A 583 -15.39 1.94 -3.50
C LYS A 583 -14.58 1.85 -2.21
N GLU A 584 -13.26 1.72 -2.34
CA GLU A 584 -12.34 1.71 -1.19
C GLU A 584 -12.43 3.01 -0.39
N ALA A 585 -12.26 4.17 -1.04
CA ALA A 585 -12.38 5.48 -0.39
C ALA A 585 -13.77 5.67 0.26
N PHE A 586 -14.83 5.27 -0.44
CA PHE A 586 -16.19 5.35 0.02
C PHE A 586 -16.41 4.52 1.29
N ASN A 587 -16.01 3.25 1.29
CA ASN A 587 -16.23 2.37 2.44
C ASN A 587 -15.38 2.75 3.67
N LEU A 588 -14.26 3.44 3.48
CA LEU A 588 -13.43 3.94 4.59
C LEU A 588 -13.96 5.27 5.16
N ARG A 589 -14.52 6.14 4.32
CA ARG A 589 -14.84 7.52 4.71
C ARG A 589 -16.33 7.82 4.87
N ALA A 590 -17.22 7.07 4.21
CA ALA A 590 -18.65 7.38 4.22
C ALA A 590 -19.21 7.40 5.67
N PRO A 591 -20.11 8.35 5.98
CA PRO A 591 -20.65 8.50 7.33
C PRO A 591 -21.50 7.30 7.76
N GLY A 592 -21.31 6.89 9.01
CA GLY A 592 -22.05 5.82 9.65
C GLY A 592 -21.82 4.49 8.96
N TYR A 593 -22.86 3.66 8.90
CA TYR A 593 -22.78 2.36 8.24
C TYR A 593 -23.09 2.42 6.74
N ILE A 594 -22.96 3.61 6.12
CA ILE A 594 -23.13 3.74 4.68
C ILE A 594 -21.99 3.01 3.98
N GLY A 595 -22.32 2.12 3.04
CA GLY A 595 -21.30 1.31 2.40
C GLY A 595 -21.73 0.65 1.09
N LEU A 596 -20.75 0.44 0.23
CA LEU A 596 -20.86 -0.34 -0.99
C LEU A 596 -20.51 -1.81 -0.71
N LYS A 597 -21.49 -2.68 -0.86
CA LYS A 597 -21.39 -4.13 -0.56
C LYS A 597 -20.91 -4.96 -1.73
N SER A 598 -21.09 -4.50 -2.96
CA SER A 598 -20.62 -5.20 -4.17
C SER A 598 -19.69 -4.33 -5.01
N SER A 599 -18.97 -4.97 -5.95
CA SER A 599 -18.16 -4.27 -6.95
C SER A 599 -19.00 -3.64 -8.06
N LEU A 600 -20.28 -3.99 -8.17
CA LEU A 600 -21.23 -3.41 -9.12
C LEU A 600 -22.17 -2.47 -8.37
N PHE A 601 -22.04 -1.18 -8.59
CA PHE A 601 -22.76 -0.17 -7.84
C PHE A 601 -23.01 1.10 -8.65
N ASN A 602 -23.98 1.88 -8.21
CA ASN A 602 -24.30 3.18 -8.78
C ASN A 602 -24.27 4.26 -7.71
N ILE A 603 -24.15 5.51 -8.15
CA ILE A 603 -24.39 6.69 -7.31
C ILE A 603 -25.60 7.42 -7.87
N GLU A 604 -26.69 7.38 -7.12
CA GLU A 604 -27.91 8.13 -7.43
C GLU A 604 -27.71 9.61 -7.10
N LYS A 605 -28.34 10.48 -7.88
CA LYS A 605 -28.42 11.92 -7.62
C LYS A 605 -29.89 12.37 -7.67
N LEU A 606 -30.29 13.15 -6.66
CA LEU A 606 -31.56 13.90 -6.63
C LEU A 606 -31.36 15.40 -6.79
#